data_AF-A0AAU1L963-F1
#
_entry.id   AF-A0AAU1L963-F1
#
_cell.length_a   1.000
_cell.length_b   1.000
_cell.length_c   1.000
_cell.angle_alpha   90.00
_cell.angle_beta   90.00
_cell.angle_gamma   90.00
#
_symmetry.space_group_name_H-M   'P 1'
#
loop_
_entity.id
_entity.type
_entity.pdbx_description
1 polymer ?
#
loop_
_entity_poly.entity_id
_entity_poly.type
_entity_poly.pdbx_seq_one_letter_code
_entity_poly.pdbx_strand_id
1 'polypeptide(L)'
;MIAATKKIAGGLVATALVLGVAGCSTSEPAKPPSPGGPNAKKGAAAPEAAPGSVNRLIGDGSTAYTGAQPNVQKPQKLKPGEKPPQFVVFSWDGAGEDSQKLFSHFREVGKKYNARMTYFLSGVYMLPEEKRSLYTAPQHESGRSDIGFGDLQGIKDTATQVREAWLEGNEIGTHFNGHFCGPDGGVGTWSVPEWKSEINQAKSFVKNWKTNTPDLKGLEPLPFNYDKELIGARTPCLEGQKNFMLAAKDMGFRYDSSGISKQIWPKKTDGLWDVPLQLVPMPGRAFDTLSMDYNYLVNQSGTTTQGDPSQHAYWGEQMREGLQQAFDRVYQGNRAPLIIGNHFESWNGGTYMKAVEDSIQSMCTQKDVRCVPFRELVDWLDVQDPKALEWMRGLDVGEAPKEGWTKFLTAGPPAKPAAPAGVKPAAEPAEEGGDED
;
A
#
# COMPACT_ATOMS: atom_id res chain seq x y z
N MET A 1 17.05 -0.05 -8.28
CA MET A 1 17.90 0.95 -8.97
C MET A 1 18.45 0.42 -10.30
N ILE A 2 17.94 0.92 -11.43
CA ILE A 2 18.56 0.72 -12.75
C ILE A 2 19.66 1.76 -12.91
N ALA A 3 20.88 1.31 -13.17
CA ALA A 3 22.09 2.13 -13.19
C ALA A 3 22.03 3.27 -14.24
N ALA A 4 21.91 4.52 -13.76
CA ALA A 4 22.00 5.71 -14.59
C ALA A 4 23.44 5.98 -15.00
N THR A 5 23.81 5.56 -16.21
CA THR A 5 25.11 5.92 -16.81
C THR A 5 25.00 7.32 -17.42
N LYS A 6 25.50 8.35 -16.73
CA LYS A 6 25.62 9.70 -17.28
C LYS A 6 26.65 9.72 -18.42
N LYS A 7 26.21 10.00 -19.66
CA LYS A 7 27.11 10.34 -20.77
C LYS A 7 27.11 11.86 -21.00
N ILE A 8 28.32 12.42 -21.01
CA ILE A 8 28.63 13.83 -21.21
C ILE A 8 28.46 14.18 -22.70
N ALA A 9 27.76 15.27 -22.96
CA ALA A 9 27.58 15.83 -24.29
C ALA A 9 28.85 16.54 -24.77
N GLY A 10 29.33 16.18 -25.96
CA GLY A 10 30.28 16.94 -26.76
C GLY A 10 29.75 17.02 -28.18
N GLY A 11 29.40 18.23 -28.64
CA GLY A 11 28.89 18.45 -30.00
C GLY A 11 30.01 18.74 -31.00
N LEU A 12 29.78 18.37 -32.27
CA LEU A 12 30.34 19.01 -33.48
C LEU A 12 29.59 18.54 -34.75
N VAL A 13 28.75 19.45 -35.26
CA VAL A 13 28.42 19.90 -36.63
C VAL A 13 28.69 19.03 -37.89
N ALA A 14 27.62 18.95 -38.72
CA ALA A 14 27.48 18.79 -40.20
C ALA A 14 28.01 17.49 -40.88
N THR A 15 27.36 16.91 -41.91
CA THR A 15 26.87 17.49 -43.17
C THR A 15 25.79 16.62 -43.84
N ALA A 16 24.94 17.25 -44.67
CA ALA A 16 23.87 16.65 -45.46
C ALA A 16 24.33 15.82 -46.68
N LEU A 17 23.49 14.88 -47.15
CA LEU A 17 23.29 14.59 -48.57
C LEU A 17 21.99 13.79 -48.82
N VAL A 18 21.22 14.30 -49.79
CA VAL A 18 19.94 13.84 -50.33
C VAL A 18 20.17 12.71 -51.33
N LEU A 19 19.22 11.78 -51.48
CA LEU A 19 18.75 11.23 -52.76
C LEU A 19 17.48 10.39 -52.52
N GLY A 20 16.37 10.80 -53.15
CA GLY A 20 15.11 10.05 -53.19
C GLY A 20 14.98 9.23 -54.47
N VAL A 21 14.08 8.25 -54.46
CA VAL A 21 13.39 7.77 -55.67
C VAL A 21 11.95 7.45 -55.32
N ALA A 22 11.04 8.06 -56.07
CA ALA A 22 9.60 7.84 -56.07
C ALA A 22 9.25 6.57 -56.84
N GLY A 23 8.19 5.88 -56.41
CA GLY A 23 7.58 4.78 -57.16
C GLY A 23 6.05 4.88 -57.08
N CYS A 24 5.47 5.72 -57.93
CA CYS A 24 4.06 5.63 -58.31
C CYS A 24 3.91 4.52 -59.35
N SER A 25 2.89 3.66 -59.23
CA SER A 25 2.29 3.05 -60.40
C SER A 25 0.78 3.12 -60.33
N THR A 26 0.25 3.73 -61.37
CA THR A 26 -1.12 4.06 -61.70
C THR A 26 -1.98 2.84 -62.05
N SER A 27 -3.26 2.99 -61.75
CA SER A 27 -4.43 2.19 -62.12
C SER A 27 -4.87 2.40 -63.58
N GLU A 28 -5.50 1.38 -64.20
CA GLU A 28 -6.72 1.41 -65.06
C GLU A 28 -6.91 0.05 -65.80
N PRO A 29 -8.09 -0.30 -66.39
CA PRO A 29 -9.47 0.18 -66.20
C PRO A 29 -10.50 -0.96 -65.95
N ALA A 30 -11.74 -0.55 -65.68
CA ALA A 30 -12.89 -1.32 -65.22
C ALA A 30 -13.61 -2.20 -66.28
N LYS A 31 -14.35 -3.21 -65.79
CA LYS A 31 -15.47 -3.88 -66.47
C LYS A 31 -16.74 -3.80 -65.58
N PRO A 32 -17.96 -3.57 -66.13
CA PRO A 32 -19.13 -3.10 -65.37
C PRO A 32 -19.97 -4.21 -64.70
N PRO A 33 -21.00 -3.85 -63.90
CA PRO A 33 -21.38 -4.55 -62.66
C PRO A 33 -22.68 -5.37 -62.72
N SER A 34 -22.94 -6.13 -61.65
CA SER A 34 -24.29 -6.54 -61.22
C SER A 34 -24.37 -6.73 -59.69
N PRO A 35 -25.56 -6.55 -59.08
CA PRO A 35 -25.74 -5.61 -57.97
C PRO A 35 -26.23 -6.23 -56.64
N GLY A 36 -26.07 -5.45 -55.56
CA GLY A 36 -26.70 -5.62 -54.25
C GLY A 36 -25.74 -6.18 -53.19
N GLY A 37 -25.54 -5.62 -52.00
CA GLY A 37 -26.19 -4.57 -51.21
C GLY A 37 -25.43 -4.51 -49.86
N PRO A 38 -25.68 -3.52 -48.99
CA PRO A 38 -24.65 -2.91 -48.15
C PRO A 38 -24.55 -3.54 -46.75
N ASN A 39 -23.33 -3.70 -46.23
CA ASN A 39 -22.83 -2.84 -45.15
C ASN A 39 -21.51 -3.33 -44.54
N ALA A 40 -20.65 -2.35 -44.32
CA ALA A 40 -19.35 -2.45 -43.68
C ALA A 40 -19.43 -3.13 -42.30
N LYS A 41 -18.55 -4.10 -42.07
CA LYS A 41 -18.31 -4.64 -40.72
C LYS A 41 -17.53 -3.61 -39.91
N LYS A 42 -18.26 -2.83 -39.11
CA LYS A 42 -17.76 -2.17 -37.91
C LYS A 42 -17.09 -3.22 -37.01
N GLY A 43 -15.97 -2.84 -36.40
CA GLY A 43 -15.21 -3.67 -35.46
C GLY A 43 -16.11 -4.26 -34.38
N ALA A 44 -15.97 -5.56 -34.17
CA ALA A 44 -16.70 -6.29 -33.15
C ALA A 44 -16.27 -5.79 -31.77
N ALA A 45 -17.20 -5.19 -31.04
CA ALA A 45 -17.09 -5.06 -29.59
C ALA A 45 -17.07 -6.47 -28.97
N ALA A 46 -16.25 -6.65 -27.94
CA ALA A 46 -16.23 -7.89 -27.16
C ALA A 46 -17.65 -8.19 -26.63
N PRO A 47 -18.08 -9.46 -26.59
CA PRO A 47 -19.42 -9.81 -26.13
C PRO A 47 -19.59 -9.40 -24.66
N GLU A 48 -20.60 -8.58 -24.41
CA GLU A 48 -21.03 -8.18 -23.09
C GLU A 48 -21.50 -9.43 -22.34
N ALA A 49 -20.82 -9.75 -21.23
CA ALA A 49 -21.08 -10.99 -20.50
C ALA A 49 -22.53 -10.99 -19.97
N ALA A 50 -23.22 -12.13 -20.10
CA ALA A 50 -24.62 -12.28 -19.70
C ALA A 50 -24.86 -11.85 -18.24
N PRO A 51 -26.02 -11.22 -17.92
CA PRO A 51 -26.35 -10.84 -16.55
C PRO A 51 -26.27 -12.06 -15.61
N GLY A 52 -25.33 -12.04 -14.67
CA GLY A 52 -25.11 -13.13 -13.71
C GLY A 52 -23.86 -14.00 -13.98
N SER A 53 -23.09 -13.77 -15.05
CA SER A 53 -21.78 -14.41 -15.16
C SER A 53 -20.85 -13.86 -14.07
N VAL A 54 -20.22 -14.77 -13.31
CA VAL A 54 -19.22 -14.36 -12.32
C VAL A 54 -17.99 -13.76 -12.96
N ASN A 55 -17.71 -14.06 -14.24
CA ASN A 55 -16.61 -13.51 -15.02
C ASN A 55 -17.13 -12.46 -16.00
N ARG A 56 -16.93 -11.18 -15.69
CA ARG A 56 -17.31 -10.05 -16.54
C ARG A 56 -16.17 -9.04 -16.63
N LEU A 57 -15.69 -8.77 -17.84
CA LEU A 57 -14.70 -7.73 -18.10
C LEU A 57 -15.23 -6.35 -17.69
N ILE A 58 -14.35 -5.49 -17.17
CA ILE A 58 -14.66 -4.12 -16.77
C ILE A 58 -13.82 -3.18 -17.65
N GLY A 59 -14.46 -2.13 -18.19
CA GLY A 59 -13.77 -1.11 -18.97
C GLY A 59 -13.10 -1.70 -20.21
N ASP A 60 -11.79 -1.48 -20.34
CA ASP A 60 -10.98 -1.92 -21.48
C ASP A 60 -10.54 -3.41 -21.40
N GLY A 61 -11.00 -4.15 -20.38
CA GLY A 61 -10.60 -5.54 -20.14
C GLY A 61 -9.27 -5.69 -19.40
N SER A 62 -8.71 -4.61 -18.85
CA SER A 62 -7.58 -4.66 -17.89
C SER A 62 -7.99 -5.28 -16.55
N THR A 63 -9.27 -5.15 -16.19
CA THR A 63 -9.85 -5.68 -14.95
C THR A 63 -11.13 -6.46 -15.27
N ALA A 64 -11.54 -7.34 -14.36
CA ALA A 64 -12.77 -8.11 -14.47
C ALA A 64 -13.40 -8.28 -13.09
N TYR A 65 -14.72 -8.30 -13.05
CA TYR A 65 -15.43 -8.87 -11.91
C TYR A 65 -15.34 -10.39 -12.00
N THR A 66 -14.84 -11.06 -10.97
CA THR A 66 -14.74 -12.53 -10.86
C THR A 66 -15.50 -13.12 -9.65
N GLY A 67 -16.21 -12.27 -8.90
CA GLY A 67 -16.87 -12.64 -7.64
C GLY A 67 -16.14 -12.10 -6.41
N ALA A 68 -16.40 -12.72 -5.25
CA ALA A 68 -15.67 -12.43 -4.02
C ALA A 68 -14.24 -12.97 -4.08
N GLN A 69 -13.31 -12.28 -3.44
CA GLN A 69 -11.93 -12.73 -3.38
C GLN A 69 -11.83 -14.12 -2.71
N PRO A 70 -11.14 -15.09 -3.34
CA PRO A 70 -10.91 -16.40 -2.74
C PRO A 70 -9.97 -16.31 -1.53
N ASN A 71 -9.99 -17.33 -0.68
CA ASN A 71 -9.07 -17.52 0.45
C ASN A 71 -9.12 -16.44 1.56
N VAL A 72 -10.08 -15.51 1.51
CA VAL A 72 -10.32 -14.50 2.56
C VAL A 72 -11.13 -15.09 3.71
N GLN A 73 -10.65 -14.89 4.95
CA GLN A 73 -11.36 -15.36 6.13
C GLN A 73 -12.52 -14.41 6.47
N LYS A 74 -13.65 -14.99 6.86
CA LYS A 74 -14.77 -14.17 7.36
C LYS A 74 -14.41 -13.57 8.71
N PRO A 75 -14.66 -12.26 8.93
CA PRO A 75 -14.38 -11.65 10.23
C PRO A 75 -15.25 -12.28 11.31
N GLN A 76 -14.64 -12.57 12.46
CA GLN A 76 -15.29 -13.19 13.61
C GLN A 76 -15.28 -12.24 14.79
N LYS A 77 -16.47 -11.97 15.34
CA LYS A 77 -16.62 -11.20 16.58
C LYS A 77 -16.10 -12.02 17.76
N LEU A 78 -15.38 -11.37 18.67
CA LEU A 78 -14.95 -11.97 19.93
C LEU A 78 -16.15 -12.41 20.75
N LYS A 79 -16.08 -13.63 21.30
CA LYS A 79 -16.99 -14.06 22.37
C LYS A 79 -16.71 -13.27 23.65
N PRO A 80 -17.68 -13.15 24.56
CA PRO A 80 -17.45 -12.51 25.85
C PRO A 80 -16.23 -13.10 26.57
N GLY A 81 -15.25 -12.25 26.90
CA GLY A 81 -14.03 -12.68 27.60
C GLY A 81 -12.98 -13.44 26.76
N GLU A 82 -13.16 -13.55 25.45
CA GLU A 82 -12.23 -14.25 24.56
C GLU A 82 -10.95 -13.42 24.36
N LYS A 83 -9.78 -14.06 24.55
CA LYS A 83 -8.48 -13.47 24.25
C LYS A 83 -8.40 -13.16 22.74
N PRO A 84 -8.04 -11.94 22.32
CA PRO A 84 -7.85 -11.63 20.91
C PRO A 84 -6.77 -12.50 20.26
N PRO A 85 -6.96 -12.91 18.99
CA PRO A 85 -5.87 -13.49 18.22
C PRO A 85 -4.74 -12.47 18.07
N GLN A 86 -3.51 -12.94 17.90
CA GLN A 86 -2.41 -12.05 17.55
C GLN A 86 -2.41 -11.83 16.04
N PHE A 87 -2.67 -10.61 15.60
CA PHE A 87 -2.52 -10.25 14.19
C PHE A 87 -1.08 -9.86 13.89
N VAL A 88 -0.56 -10.32 12.76
CA VAL A 88 0.69 -9.81 12.17
C VAL A 88 0.39 -9.46 10.73
N VAL A 89 0.67 -8.21 10.34
CA VAL A 89 0.33 -7.68 9.01
C VAL A 89 1.62 -7.32 8.31
N PHE A 90 1.97 -8.10 7.29
CA PHE A 90 3.11 -7.80 6.41
C PHE A 90 2.62 -7.03 5.19
N SER A 91 3.37 -5.99 4.82
CA SER A 91 3.08 -5.15 3.67
C SER A 91 4.30 -4.80 2.85
N TRP A 92 4.07 -4.50 1.58
CA TRP A 92 5.10 -4.18 0.58
C TRP A 92 4.74 -2.88 -0.14
N ASP A 93 5.58 -1.87 0.04
CA ASP A 93 5.42 -0.55 -0.57
C ASP A 93 6.03 -0.54 -1.97
N GLY A 94 5.32 0.05 -2.93
CA GLY A 94 5.74 0.04 -4.33
C GLY A 94 5.78 -1.36 -4.92
N ALA A 95 4.76 -2.19 -4.69
CA ALA A 95 4.75 -3.61 -5.03
C ALA A 95 4.72 -3.93 -6.54
N GLY A 96 5.83 -3.68 -7.25
CA GLY A 96 6.11 -4.13 -8.61
C GLY A 96 6.98 -5.39 -8.64
N GLU A 97 6.94 -6.13 -9.75
CA GLU A 97 7.88 -7.24 -10.01
C GLU A 97 8.94 -6.76 -11.01
N ASP A 98 10.20 -6.95 -10.64
CA ASP A 98 11.35 -6.67 -11.50
C ASP A 98 12.25 -7.91 -11.62
N SER A 99 13.46 -7.73 -12.15
CA SER A 99 14.40 -8.85 -12.35
C SER A 99 14.87 -9.52 -11.06
N GLN A 100 14.68 -8.90 -9.89
CA GLN A 100 15.01 -9.47 -8.58
C GLN A 100 13.97 -10.49 -8.10
N LYS A 101 12.76 -10.46 -8.67
CA LYS A 101 11.69 -11.42 -8.40
C LYS A 101 11.21 -11.49 -6.96
N LEU A 102 11.26 -10.37 -6.25
CA LEU A 102 10.91 -10.32 -4.83
C LEU A 102 9.39 -10.41 -4.61
N PHE A 103 8.55 -9.92 -5.51
CA PHE A 103 7.10 -10.07 -5.38
C PHE A 103 6.70 -11.54 -5.55
N SER A 104 7.17 -12.20 -6.62
CA SER A 104 6.91 -13.63 -6.78
C SER A 104 7.48 -14.47 -5.63
N HIS A 105 8.68 -14.16 -5.15
CA HIS A 105 9.27 -14.83 -3.97
C HIS A 105 8.39 -14.73 -2.72
N PHE A 106 7.98 -13.53 -2.31
CA PHE A 106 7.22 -13.35 -1.08
C PHE A 106 5.78 -13.85 -1.16
N ARG A 107 5.21 -13.97 -2.35
CA ARG A 107 3.96 -14.70 -2.54
C ARG A 107 4.12 -16.19 -2.25
N GLU A 108 5.19 -16.82 -2.72
CA GLU A 108 5.48 -18.23 -2.44
C GLU A 108 5.81 -18.46 -0.95
N VAL A 109 6.55 -17.55 -0.31
CA VAL A 109 6.74 -17.55 1.16
C VAL A 109 5.39 -17.46 1.87
N GLY A 110 4.50 -16.57 1.40
CA GLY A 110 3.15 -16.42 1.93
C GLY A 110 2.32 -17.70 1.84
N LYS A 111 2.35 -18.39 0.70
CA LYS A 111 1.70 -19.72 0.54
C LYS A 111 2.26 -20.74 1.50
N LYS A 112 3.58 -20.83 1.60
CA LYS A 112 4.29 -21.83 2.43
C LYS A 112 3.93 -21.72 3.91
N TYR A 113 3.81 -20.49 4.41
CA TYR A 113 3.58 -20.23 5.84
C TYR A 113 2.17 -19.72 6.16
N ASN A 114 1.23 -19.80 5.21
CA ASN A 114 -0.13 -19.29 5.35
C ASN A 114 -0.16 -17.82 5.83
N ALA A 115 0.72 -17.00 5.25
CA ALA A 115 0.87 -15.58 5.54
C ALA A 115 0.39 -14.77 4.34
N ARG A 116 -0.86 -14.31 4.38
CA ARG A 116 -1.40 -13.41 3.36
C ARG A 116 -1.02 -11.98 3.70
N MET A 117 -0.65 -11.22 2.68
CA MET A 117 0.03 -9.93 2.81
C MET A 117 -0.72 -8.83 2.06
N THR A 118 -0.31 -7.59 2.29
CA THR A 118 -0.81 -6.43 1.54
C THR A 118 0.28 -5.90 0.60
N TYR A 119 -0.03 -5.80 -0.68
CA TYR A 119 0.85 -5.24 -1.70
C TYR A 119 0.33 -3.84 -2.05
N PHE A 120 1.00 -2.80 -1.55
CA PHE A 120 0.68 -1.41 -1.88
C PHE A 120 1.29 -1.08 -3.24
N LEU A 121 0.52 -1.32 -4.30
CA LEU A 121 0.96 -1.14 -5.68
C LEU A 121 1.09 0.35 -6.01
N SER A 122 2.23 0.75 -6.59
CA SER A 122 2.35 2.05 -7.24
C SER A 122 1.78 1.99 -8.65
N GLY A 123 0.84 2.88 -8.98
CA GLY A 123 0.11 2.86 -10.24
C GLY A 123 1.00 3.05 -11.46
N VAL A 124 2.10 3.79 -11.32
CA VAL A 124 3.09 4.05 -12.40
C VAL A 124 3.82 2.79 -12.87
N TYR A 125 3.83 1.70 -12.09
CA TYR A 125 4.34 0.41 -12.54
C TYR A 125 3.41 -0.31 -13.52
N MET A 126 2.18 0.20 -13.71
CA MET A 126 1.23 -0.24 -14.72
C MET A 126 1.15 0.73 -15.92
N LEU A 127 2.05 1.71 -15.99
CA LEU A 127 2.13 2.71 -17.06
C LEU A 127 3.49 2.58 -17.76
N PRO A 128 3.54 2.40 -19.08
CA PRO A 128 4.80 2.33 -19.80
C PRO A 128 5.47 3.71 -19.88
N GLU A 129 6.80 3.74 -19.80
CA GLU A 129 7.62 4.96 -19.85
C GLU A 129 7.27 5.86 -21.06
N GLU A 130 6.97 5.28 -22.23
CA GLU A 130 6.61 6.03 -23.44
C GLU A 130 5.28 6.80 -23.30
N LYS A 131 4.45 6.41 -22.31
CA LYS A 131 3.19 7.07 -21.96
C LYS A 131 3.26 7.81 -20.63
N ARG A 132 4.46 8.08 -20.10
CA ARG A 132 4.64 8.80 -18.84
C ARG A 132 3.86 10.13 -18.76
N SER A 133 3.69 10.83 -19.88
CA SER A 133 2.93 12.09 -19.93
C SER A 133 1.44 11.96 -19.54
N LEU A 134 0.90 10.75 -19.47
CA LEU A 134 -0.44 10.50 -18.92
C LEU A 134 -0.50 10.69 -17.39
N TYR A 135 0.65 10.66 -16.72
CA TYR A 135 0.76 10.98 -15.30
C TYR A 135 1.02 12.47 -15.11
N THR A 136 0.11 13.14 -14.40
CA THR A 136 0.21 14.54 -14.02
C THR A 136 0.20 14.64 -12.50
N ALA A 137 1.38 14.48 -11.91
CA ALA A 137 1.55 14.60 -10.47
C ALA A 137 1.19 16.01 -9.97
N PRO A 138 0.53 16.14 -8.81
CA PRO A 138 0.37 17.44 -8.18
C PRO A 138 1.72 18.16 -8.01
N GLN A 139 1.75 19.44 -8.36
CA GLN A 139 2.92 20.33 -8.17
C GLN A 139 4.18 19.94 -8.97
N HIS A 140 4.07 19.07 -9.98
CA HIS A 140 5.19 18.70 -10.86
C HIS A 140 4.80 18.71 -12.34
N GLU A 141 5.81 18.75 -13.20
CA GLU A 141 5.63 18.59 -14.64
C GLU A 141 5.07 17.21 -15.02
N SER A 142 4.34 17.16 -16.12
CA SER A 142 3.77 15.92 -16.67
C SER A 142 4.86 14.87 -16.95
N GLY A 143 4.59 13.63 -16.53
CA GLY A 143 5.47 12.48 -16.72
C GLY A 143 6.72 12.46 -15.84
N ARG A 144 6.70 13.17 -14.71
CA ARG A 144 7.74 13.09 -13.66
C ARG A 144 7.35 12.01 -12.64
N SER A 145 8.31 11.21 -12.19
CA SER A 145 8.16 10.16 -11.16
C SER A 145 9.52 9.89 -10.53
N ASP A 146 9.62 9.86 -9.21
CA ASP A 146 10.88 9.58 -8.50
C ASP A 146 11.18 8.06 -8.44
N ILE A 147 10.18 7.23 -8.74
CA ILE A 147 10.29 5.75 -8.81
C ILE A 147 10.23 5.21 -10.23
N GLY A 148 10.26 6.09 -11.25
CA GLY A 148 10.18 5.71 -12.66
C GLY A 148 8.81 5.19 -13.08
N PHE A 149 8.79 4.49 -14.21
CA PHE A 149 7.62 3.87 -14.84
C PHE A 149 7.95 2.42 -15.24
N GLY A 150 6.92 1.64 -15.58
CA GLY A 150 7.12 0.26 -16.03
C GLY A 150 7.70 0.18 -17.45
N ASP A 151 8.48 -0.86 -17.73
CA ASP A 151 8.73 -1.30 -19.11
C ASP A 151 7.74 -2.44 -19.49
N LEU A 152 7.77 -2.89 -20.74
CA LEU A 152 6.87 -3.94 -21.22
C LEU A 152 6.92 -5.21 -20.37
N GLN A 153 8.12 -5.63 -19.95
CA GLN A 153 8.33 -6.86 -19.20
C GLN A 153 7.91 -6.68 -17.73
N GLY A 154 8.29 -5.57 -17.10
CA GLY A 154 7.91 -5.21 -15.74
C GLY A 154 6.39 -5.05 -15.58
N ILE A 155 5.69 -4.46 -16.57
CA ILE A 155 4.22 -4.37 -16.54
C ILE A 155 3.60 -5.76 -16.64
N LYS A 156 4.09 -6.62 -17.55
CA LYS A 156 3.61 -8.00 -17.70
C LYS A 156 3.80 -8.80 -16.42
N ASP A 157 5.00 -8.73 -15.83
CA ASP A 157 5.35 -9.49 -14.64
C ASP A 157 4.58 -8.97 -13.44
N THR A 158 4.51 -7.65 -13.24
CA THR A 158 3.71 -7.02 -12.19
C THR A 158 2.23 -7.38 -12.32
N ALA A 159 1.64 -7.28 -13.52
CA ALA A 159 0.24 -7.67 -13.74
C ALA A 159 -0.02 -9.15 -13.40
N THR A 160 0.94 -10.02 -13.74
CA THR A 160 0.89 -11.45 -13.39
C THR A 160 0.91 -11.62 -11.87
N GLN A 161 1.85 -10.96 -11.18
CA GLN A 161 1.98 -11.09 -9.72
C GLN A 161 0.78 -10.51 -8.98
N VAL A 162 0.25 -9.35 -9.40
CA VAL A 162 -0.94 -8.72 -8.82
C VAL A 162 -2.18 -9.61 -8.98
N ARG A 163 -2.37 -10.19 -10.18
CA ARG A 163 -3.50 -11.11 -10.43
C ARG A 163 -3.46 -12.31 -9.51
N GLU A 164 -2.32 -12.99 -9.46
CA GLU A 164 -2.21 -14.22 -8.67
C GLU A 164 -2.19 -13.94 -7.16
N ALA A 165 -1.58 -12.83 -6.71
CA ALA A 165 -1.67 -12.38 -5.31
C ALA A 165 -3.12 -12.22 -4.86
N TRP A 166 -3.97 -11.59 -5.69
CA TRP A 166 -5.39 -11.45 -5.37
C TRP A 166 -6.10 -12.82 -5.32
N LEU A 167 -5.80 -13.73 -6.24
CA LEU A 167 -6.36 -15.09 -6.25
C LEU A 167 -5.89 -15.95 -5.05
N GLU A 168 -4.80 -15.57 -4.41
CA GLU A 168 -4.28 -16.18 -3.19
C GLU A 168 -4.89 -15.58 -1.91
N GLY A 169 -5.73 -14.55 -2.03
CA GLY A 169 -6.37 -13.87 -0.91
C GLY A 169 -5.50 -12.78 -0.27
N ASN A 170 -4.48 -12.28 -0.97
CA ASN A 170 -3.70 -11.12 -0.58
C ASN A 170 -4.40 -9.82 -0.97
N GLU A 171 -4.14 -8.74 -0.25
CA GLU A 171 -4.70 -7.43 -0.58
C GLU A 171 -3.84 -6.67 -1.57
N ILE A 172 -4.50 -5.97 -2.52
CA ILE A 172 -3.87 -4.99 -3.41
C ILE A 172 -4.32 -3.60 -2.95
N GLY A 173 -3.46 -2.93 -2.19
CA GLY A 173 -3.63 -1.53 -1.80
C GLY A 173 -2.87 -0.60 -2.76
N THR A 174 -2.76 0.68 -2.42
CA THR A 174 -1.95 1.61 -3.21
C THR A 174 -0.83 2.27 -2.40
N HIS A 175 0.32 2.42 -3.06
CA HIS A 175 1.39 3.34 -2.67
C HIS A 175 1.44 4.55 -3.63
N PHE A 176 0.29 4.85 -4.24
CA PHE A 176 0.04 5.98 -5.14
C PHE A 176 0.93 5.93 -6.40
N ASN A 177 1.43 7.07 -6.88
CA ASN A 177 2.16 7.13 -8.14
C ASN A 177 3.61 7.58 -7.90
N GLY A 178 3.95 8.82 -8.25
CA GLY A 178 5.34 9.25 -8.47
C GLY A 178 6.25 9.35 -7.24
N HIS A 179 5.75 9.03 -6.04
CA HIS A 179 6.53 8.92 -4.80
C HIS A 179 7.42 10.14 -4.45
N PHE A 180 6.82 11.34 -4.45
CA PHE A 180 7.55 12.57 -4.12
C PHE A 180 7.59 12.80 -2.61
N CYS A 181 8.77 13.07 -2.07
CA CYS A 181 8.96 13.29 -0.64
C CYS A 181 9.59 14.64 -0.34
N GLY A 182 9.37 15.14 0.87
CA GLY A 182 9.99 16.37 1.36
C GLY A 182 9.17 17.64 1.06
N PRO A 183 9.69 18.80 1.49
CA PRO A 183 8.93 20.04 1.55
C PRO A 183 8.67 20.68 0.18
N ASP A 184 9.41 20.28 -0.85
CA ASP A 184 9.38 20.90 -2.18
C ASP A 184 8.49 20.09 -3.13
N GLY A 185 7.17 20.16 -2.89
CA GLY A 185 6.17 19.47 -3.71
C GLY A 185 6.02 17.98 -3.41
N GLY A 186 6.58 17.48 -2.31
CA GLY A 186 6.35 16.13 -1.82
C GLY A 186 4.91 15.91 -1.35
N VAL A 187 4.52 14.66 -1.16
CA VAL A 187 3.13 14.30 -0.81
C VAL A 187 2.64 14.95 0.50
N GLY A 188 3.57 15.38 1.37
CA GLY A 188 3.29 16.19 2.55
C GLY A 188 2.65 17.55 2.27
N THR A 189 2.85 18.14 1.10
CA THR A 189 2.35 19.48 0.74
C THR A 189 1.01 19.45 0.01
N TRP A 190 0.54 18.27 -0.39
CA TRP A 190 -0.63 18.14 -1.25
C TRP A 190 -1.94 18.44 -0.50
N SER A 191 -2.80 19.21 -1.14
CA SER A 191 -4.16 19.52 -0.72
C SER A 191 -5.10 18.32 -0.91
N VAL A 192 -6.28 18.38 -0.29
CA VAL A 192 -7.32 17.34 -0.43
C VAL A 192 -7.69 17.09 -1.91
N PRO A 193 -7.96 18.11 -2.75
CA PRO A 193 -8.23 17.87 -4.18
C PRO A 193 -7.07 17.23 -4.94
N GLU A 194 -5.82 17.58 -4.61
CA GLU A 194 -4.63 16.98 -5.21
C GLU A 194 -4.50 15.50 -4.84
N TRP A 195 -4.76 15.13 -3.58
CA TRP A 195 -4.87 13.72 -3.18
C TRP A 195 -5.97 12.97 -3.92
N LYS A 196 -7.14 13.60 -4.13
CA LYS A 196 -8.22 12.99 -4.94
C LYS A 196 -7.77 12.76 -6.38
N SER A 197 -7.02 13.69 -6.97
CA SER A 197 -6.43 13.54 -8.30
C SER A 197 -5.44 12.37 -8.34
N GLU A 198 -4.53 12.28 -7.36
CA GLU A 198 -3.55 11.19 -7.28
C GLU A 198 -4.20 9.81 -7.19
N ILE A 199 -5.20 9.66 -6.31
CA ILE A 199 -5.96 8.41 -6.15
C ILE A 199 -6.64 8.01 -7.46
N ASN A 200 -7.25 8.98 -8.17
CA ASN A 200 -7.90 8.72 -9.45
C ASN A 200 -6.91 8.27 -10.52
N GLN A 201 -5.71 8.87 -10.57
CA GLN A 201 -4.66 8.46 -11.49
C GLN A 201 -4.13 7.07 -11.17
N ALA A 202 -3.88 6.75 -9.89
CA ALA A 202 -3.45 5.42 -9.46
C ALA A 202 -4.49 4.35 -9.85
N LYS A 203 -5.79 4.61 -9.61
CA LYS A 203 -6.89 3.74 -10.08
C LYS A 203 -6.90 3.61 -11.60
N SER A 204 -6.70 4.72 -12.32
CA SER A 204 -6.73 4.74 -13.79
C SER A 204 -5.64 3.87 -14.41
N PHE A 205 -4.41 3.90 -13.90
CA PHE A 205 -3.33 3.08 -14.45
C PHE A 205 -3.58 1.58 -14.26
N VAL A 206 -4.08 1.17 -13.09
CA VAL A 206 -4.46 -0.23 -12.85
C VAL A 206 -5.69 -0.64 -13.67
N LYS A 207 -6.64 0.26 -13.90
CA LYS A 207 -7.87 -0.05 -14.65
C LYS A 207 -7.71 0.01 -16.17
N ASN A 208 -6.60 0.52 -16.68
CA ASN A 208 -6.36 0.71 -18.12
C ASN A 208 -4.97 0.21 -18.59
N TRP A 209 -4.31 -0.65 -17.82
CA TRP A 209 -2.94 -1.10 -18.12
C TRP A 209 -2.81 -1.78 -19.49
N LYS A 210 -3.85 -2.49 -19.97
CA LYS A 210 -3.83 -3.08 -21.32
C LYS A 210 -4.01 -2.04 -22.42
N THR A 211 -4.79 -0.99 -22.20
CA THR A 211 -4.84 0.15 -23.14
C THR A 211 -3.52 0.90 -23.16
N ASN A 212 -2.90 1.04 -22.00
CA ASN A 212 -1.60 1.67 -21.87
C ASN A 212 -0.49 0.85 -22.55
N THR A 213 -0.59 -0.49 -22.53
CA THR A 213 0.40 -1.39 -23.14
C THR A 213 -0.26 -2.38 -24.11
N PRO A 214 -0.56 -1.98 -25.36
CA PRO A 214 -1.33 -2.78 -26.31
C PRO A 214 -0.76 -4.17 -26.62
N ASP A 215 0.57 -4.34 -26.52
CA ASP A 215 1.25 -5.61 -26.73
C ASP A 215 0.84 -6.68 -25.69
N LEU A 216 0.28 -6.26 -24.56
CA LEU A 216 -0.16 -7.15 -23.48
C LEU A 216 -1.69 -7.39 -23.47
N LYS A 217 -2.42 -6.96 -24.51
CA LYS A 217 -3.90 -7.12 -24.57
C LYS A 217 -4.36 -8.57 -24.42
N GLY A 218 -3.55 -9.54 -24.84
CA GLY A 218 -3.85 -10.97 -24.76
C GLY A 218 -3.68 -11.61 -23.38
N LEU A 219 -3.13 -10.90 -22.39
CA LEU A 219 -3.01 -11.41 -21.02
C LEU A 219 -4.38 -11.46 -20.33
N GLU A 220 -4.50 -12.29 -19.30
CA GLU A 220 -5.70 -12.32 -18.46
C GLU A 220 -5.93 -10.97 -17.74
N PRO A 221 -7.17 -10.51 -17.54
CA PRO A 221 -7.47 -9.31 -16.76
C PRO A 221 -7.06 -9.49 -15.29
N LEU A 222 -6.88 -8.39 -14.56
CA LEU A 222 -6.87 -8.46 -13.10
C LEU A 222 -8.27 -8.87 -12.60
N PRO A 223 -8.40 -9.87 -11.72
CA PRO A 223 -9.68 -10.52 -11.40
C PRO A 223 -10.58 -9.72 -10.45
N PHE A 224 -10.38 -8.40 -10.35
CA PHE A 224 -11.04 -7.57 -9.36
C PHE A 224 -11.45 -6.20 -9.91
N ASN A 225 -12.49 -5.59 -9.31
CA ASN A 225 -12.85 -4.21 -9.57
C ASN A 225 -12.10 -3.28 -8.61
N TYR A 226 -11.09 -2.57 -9.13
CA TYR A 226 -10.25 -1.72 -8.28
C TYR A 226 -10.97 -0.50 -7.68
N ASP A 227 -12.13 -0.09 -8.22
CA ASP A 227 -12.97 0.94 -7.57
C ASP A 227 -13.61 0.45 -6.26
N LYS A 228 -13.69 -0.87 -6.06
CA LYS A 228 -14.24 -1.51 -4.86
C LYS A 228 -13.17 -2.14 -3.99
N GLU A 229 -12.12 -2.64 -4.60
CA GLU A 229 -11.09 -3.45 -3.95
C GLU A 229 -9.95 -2.60 -3.40
N LEU A 230 -9.73 -1.39 -3.95
CA LEU A 230 -8.83 -0.42 -3.33
C LEU A 230 -9.50 0.24 -2.12
N ILE A 231 -9.24 -0.31 -0.93
CA ILE A 231 -9.81 0.17 0.34
C ILE A 231 -8.75 0.77 1.29
N GLY A 232 -7.48 0.79 0.88
CA GLY A 232 -6.37 1.10 1.77
C GLY A 232 -5.12 1.58 1.07
N ALA A 233 -4.31 2.34 1.81
CA ALA A 233 -3.05 2.89 1.30
C ALA A 233 -2.01 3.08 2.41
N ARG A 234 -0.78 3.31 1.95
CA ARG A 234 0.28 3.98 2.70
C ARG A 234 0.84 5.09 1.82
N THR A 235 0.96 6.31 2.34
CA THR A 235 1.48 7.45 1.59
C THR A 235 3.01 7.35 1.43
N PRO A 236 3.56 7.85 0.31
CA PRO A 236 5.00 7.93 0.11
C PRO A 236 5.69 8.63 1.27
N CYS A 237 6.80 8.05 1.73
CA CYS A 237 7.58 8.56 2.86
C CYS A 237 6.80 8.81 4.17
N LEU A 238 5.58 8.24 4.31
CA LEU A 238 4.70 8.45 5.47
C LEU A 238 4.25 9.92 5.63
N GLU A 239 4.28 10.70 4.56
CA GLU A 239 3.94 12.13 4.56
C GLU A 239 2.50 12.38 4.11
N GLY A 240 1.92 13.54 4.48
CA GLY A 240 0.63 14.00 3.92
C GLY A 240 -0.63 13.32 4.45
N GLN A 241 -0.50 12.42 5.45
CA GLN A 241 -1.59 11.61 6.02
C GLN A 241 -2.87 12.42 6.28
N LYS A 242 -2.79 13.59 6.92
CA LYS A 242 -3.96 14.38 7.30
C LYS A 242 -4.85 14.74 6.10
N ASN A 243 -4.27 15.31 5.04
CA ASN A 243 -5.03 15.68 3.85
C ASN A 243 -5.43 14.45 3.04
N PHE A 244 -4.58 13.42 3.01
CA PHE A 244 -4.93 12.13 2.43
C PHE A 244 -6.18 11.55 3.08
N MET A 245 -6.25 11.42 4.41
CA MET A 245 -7.39 10.83 5.11
C MET A 245 -8.70 11.59 4.84
N LEU A 246 -8.63 12.92 4.76
CA LEU A 246 -9.78 13.76 4.37
C LEU A 246 -10.24 13.51 2.92
N ALA A 247 -9.32 13.23 2.00
CA ALA A 247 -9.67 12.80 0.64
C ALA A 247 -10.23 11.37 0.63
N ALA A 248 -9.55 10.46 1.32
CA ALA A 248 -9.77 9.03 1.31
C ALA A 248 -11.16 8.63 1.84
N LYS A 249 -11.66 9.32 2.89
CA LYS A 249 -13.00 9.06 3.45
C LYS A 249 -14.11 9.23 2.42
N ASP A 250 -13.94 10.18 1.49
CA ASP A 250 -14.91 10.46 0.43
C ASP A 250 -14.76 9.50 -0.77
N MET A 251 -13.66 8.73 -0.82
CA MET A 251 -13.27 7.92 -1.97
C MET A 251 -13.36 6.41 -1.71
N GLY A 252 -14.00 6.01 -0.61
CA GLY A 252 -14.30 4.61 -0.28
C GLY A 252 -13.16 3.87 0.43
N PHE A 253 -12.12 4.58 0.89
CA PHE A 253 -11.08 3.98 1.71
C PHE A 253 -11.62 3.67 3.11
N ARG A 254 -11.08 2.61 3.70
CA ARG A 254 -11.42 2.12 5.04
C ARG A 254 -10.27 2.27 6.02
N TYR A 255 -9.03 2.34 5.54
CA TYR A 255 -7.87 2.52 6.39
C TYR A 255 -6.74 3.30 5.73
N ASP A 256 -5.87 3.83 6.59
CA ASP A 256 -4.58 4.40 6.27
C ASP A 256 -3.49 3.70 7.11
N SER A 257 -2.32 3.45 6.51
CA SER A 257 -1.14 2.89 7.20
C SER A 257 0.09 3.80 7.11
N SER A 258 -0.13 5.11 7.07
CA SER A 258 0.91 6.13 6.90
C SER A 258 1.33 6.76 8.22
N GLY A 259 0.56 6.56 9.29
CA GLY A 259 0.90 7.07 10.61
C GLY A 259 2.06 6.34 11.27
N ILE A 260 2.54 6.92 12.37
CA ILE A 260 3.55 6.34 13.27
C ILE A 260 2.96 6.22 14.67
N SER A 261 3.13 5.07 15.32
CA SER A 261 2.65 4.87 16.68
C SER A 261 3.51 3.86 17.45
N LYS A 262 3.14 3.66 18.72
CA LYS A 262 3.57 2.53 19.53
C LYS A 262 2.75 1.27 19.19
N GLN A 263 3.17 0.13 19.72
CA GLN A 263 2.47 -1.17 19.58
C GLN A 263 1.18 -1.24 20.44
N ILE A 264 0.21 -0.40 20.11
CA ILE A 264 -1.13 -0.33 20.73
C ILE A 264 -2.21 -0.55 19.67
N TRP A 265 -3.42 -0.86 20.11
CA TRP A 265 -4.55 -1.12 19.20
C TRP A 265 -4.89 0.12 18.34
N PRO A 266 -5.24 -0.07 17.05
CA PRO A 266 -5.59 1.03 16.16
C PRO A 266 -6.93 1.68 16.53
N LYS A 267 -7.14 2.91 16.07
CA LYS A 267 -8.38 3.68 16.27
C LYS A 267 -8.96 4.14 14.93
N LYS A 268 -10.20 4.62 14.94
CA LYS A 268 -10.72 5.40 13.81
C LYS A 268 -10.34 6.88 13.95
N THR A 269 -9.83 7.46 12.88
CA THR A 269 -9.56 8.89 12.71
C THR A 269 -10.29 9.33 11.44
N ASP A 270 -11.13 10.36 11.52
CA ASP A 270 -11.92 10.89 10.38
C ASP A 270 -12.74 9.82 9.62
N GLY A 271 -13.18 8.76 10.32
CA GLY A 271 -13.99 7.68 9.76
C GLY A 271 -13.20 6.50 9.17
N LEU A 272 -11.88 6.62 9.04
CA LEU A 272 -10.99 5.54 8.60
C LEU A 272 -10.27 4.90 9.78
N TRP A 273 -9.94 3.62 9.68
CA TRP A 273 -8.97 2.99 10.57
C TRP A 273 -7.57 3.57 10.34
N ASP A 274 -6.99 4.14 11.38
CA ASP A 274 -5.59 4.59 11.43
C ASP A 274 -4.76 3.41 11.96
N VAL A 275 -4.05 2.73 11.05
CA VAL A 275 -3.28 1.50 11.30
C VAL A 275 -1.78 1.75 11.03
N PRO A 276 -1.13 2.52 11.92
CA PRO A 276 0.22 3.04 11.70
C PRO A 276 1.31 1.97 11.73
N LEU A 277 2.45 2.28 11.13
CA LEU A 277 3.70 1.57 11.43
C LEU A 277 4.08 1.80 12.90
N GLN A 278 4.72 0.78 13.49
CA GLN A 278 4.95 0.76 14.92
C GLN A 278 6.44 0.86 15.25
N LEU A 279 6.75 1.56 16.32
CA LEU A 279 8.08 1.54 16.91
C LEU A 279 8.36 0.15 17.52
N VAL A 280 9.49 -0.43 17.14
CA VAL A 280 9.98 -1.74 17.56
C VAL A 280 11.43 -1.67 18.05
N PRO A 281 11.85 -2.57 18.95
CA PRO A 281 13.22 -2.57 19.44
C PRO A 281 14.26 -2.68 18.33
N MET A 282 15.38 -1.96 18.50
CA MET A 282 16.59 -2.14 17.70
C MET A 282 17.69 -2.77 18.59
N PRO A 283 17.84 -4.11 18.60
CA PRO A 283 18.75 -4.80 19.51
C PRO A 283 20.18 -4.28 19.45
N GLY A 284 20.79 -4.04 20.61
CA GLY A 284 22.12 -3.42 20.69
C GLY A 284 22.12 -1.89 20.53
N ARG A 285 20.96 -1.25 20.40
CA ARG A 285 20.79 0.21 20.46
C ARG A 285 19.85 0.58 21.60
N ALA A 286 19.93 1.83 22.05
CA ALA A 286 19.11 2.36 23.16
C ALA A 286 17.77 2.97 22.70
N PHE A 287 17.40 2.79 21.43
CA PHE A 287 16.21 3.39 20.82
C PHE A 287 15.42 2.36 20.02
N ASP A 288 14.12 2.65 19.85
CA ASP A 288 13.23 1.92 18.96
C ASP A 288 13.24 2.55 17.55
N THR A 289 13.02 1.73 16.53
CA THR A 289 12.93 2.14 15.12
C THR A 289 11.57 1.73 14.54
N LEU A 290 11.13 2.29 13.40
CA LEU A 290 9.91 1.80 12.77
C LEU A 290 10.10 0.36 12.28
N SER A 291 9.03 -0.43 12.35
CA SER A 291 8.92 -1.80 11.84
C SER A 291 8.96 -1.88 10.31
N MET A 292 10.02 -1.32 9.72
CA MET A 292 10.24 -1.24 8.29
C MET A 292 11.72 -1.38 7.93
N ASP A 293 12.01 -2.18 6.90
CA ASP A 293 13.35 -2.44 6.38
C ASP A 293 14.18 -1.18 6.10
N TYR A 294 13.57 -0.15 5.50
CA TYR A 294 14.21 1.14 5.23
C TYR A 294 14.73 1.80 6.51
N ASN A 295 13.98 1.72 7.61
CA ASN A 295 14.40 2.29 8.88
C ASN A 295 15.55 1.51 9.52
N TYR A 296 15.67 0.19 9.29
CA TYR A 296 16.87 -0.56 9.66
C TYR A 296 18.06 -0.16 8.79
N LEU A 297 17.88 -0.08 7.47
CA LEU A 297 18.88 0.41 6.52
C LEU A 297 19.49 1.73 6.96
N VAL A 298 18.66 2.74 7.19
CA VAL A 298 19.12 4.09 7.55
C VAL A 298 19.90 4.11 8.87
N ASN A 299 19.47 3.35 9.88
CA ASN A 299 20.17 3.30 11.16
C ASN A 299 21.45 2.44 11.15
N GLN A 300 21.70 1.67 10.08
CA GLN A 300 22.81 0.74 9.97
C GLN A 300 23.88 1.20 8.96
N SER A 301 23.47 1.62 7.76
CA SER A 301 24.36 2.10 6.68
C SER A 301 24.01 3.50 6.17
N GLY A 302 23.13 4.24 6.85
CA GLY A 302 22.66 5.54 6.39
C GLY A 302 21.87 5.41 5.09
N THR A 303 22.06 6.35 4.16
CA THR A 303 21.44 6.27 2.82
C THR A 303 22.20 5.37 1.85
N THR A 304 23.28 4.71 2.29
CA THR A 304 24.04 3.79 1.45
C THR A 304 23.31 2.46 1.36
N THR A 305 22.71 2.19 0.19
CA THR A 305 21.90 0.97 -0.06
C THR A 305 22.72 -0.31 -0.13
N GLN A 306 24.04 -0.20 -0.28
CA GLN A 306 25.00 -1.32 -0.28
C GLN A 306 26.18 -0.95 0.63
N GLY A 307 25.91 -0.86 1.93
CA GLY A 307 26.93 -0.61 2.96
C GLY A 307 27.93 -1.76 3.10
N ASP A 308 28.82 -1.68 4.10
CA ASP A 308 29.89 -2.66 4.33
C ASP A 308 29.38 -4.12 4.33
N PRO A 309 29.78 -4.95 3.34
CA PRO A 309 29.36 -6.35 3.24
C PRO A 309 29.67 -7.20 4.48
N SER A 310 30.71 -6.86 5.25
CA SER A 310 31.04 -7.58 6.48
C SER A 310 29.98 -7.43 7.57
N GLN A 311 29.13 -6.41 7.48
CA GLN A 311 28.09 -6.09 8.46
C GLN A 311 26.72 -6.67 8.08
N HIS A 312 26.50 -7.08 6.83
CA HIS A 312 25.16 -7.46 6.34
C HIS A 312 24.50 -8.55 7.17
N ALA A 313 25.26 -9.58 7.60
CA ALA A 313 24.74 -10.65 8.44
C ALA A 313 24.26 -10.13 9.81
N TYR A 314 25.08 -9.30 10.47
CA TYR A 314 24.73 -8.67 11.75
C TYR A 314 23.50 -7.75 11.62
N TRP A 315 23.42 -6.98 10.54
CA TRP A 315 22.30 -6.08 10.29
C TRP A 315 20.97 -6.79 10.07
N GLY A 316 20.96 -7.89 9.32
CA GLY A 316 19.77 -8.73 9.14
C GLY A 316 19.35 -9.41 10.44
N GLU A 317 20.32 -9.90 11.21
CA GLU A 317 20.05 -10.47 12.54
C GLU A 317 19.44 -9.45 13.50
N GLN A 318 19.99 -8.23 13.55
CA GLN A 318 19.44 -7.14 14.36
C GLN A 318 17.99 -6.81 13.98
N MET A 319 17.65 -6.80 12.68
CA MET A 319 16.28 -6.61 12.23
C MET A 319 15.38 -7.77 12.69
N ARG A 320 15.78 -9.01 12.41
CA ARG A 320 15.02 -10.22 12.77
C ARG A 320 14.74 -10.28 14.27
N GLU A 321 15.75 -10.02 15.10
CA GLU A 321 15.62 -10.03 16.56
C GLU A 321 14.75 -8.88 17.06
N GLY A 322 14.85 -7.69 16.47
CA GLY A 322 14.00 -6.55 16.82
C GLY A 322 12.52 -6.84 16.54
N LEU A 323 12.23 -7.42 15.37
CA LEU A 323 10.88 -7.87 15.01
C LEU A 323 10.38 -9.00 15.92
N GLN A 324 11.24 -9.95 16.30
CA GLN A 324 10.87 -11.01 17.24
C GLN A 324 10.55 -10.45 18.64
N GLN A 325 11.35 -9.51 19.16
CA GLN A 325 11.07 -8.86 20.44
C GLN A 325 9.76 -8.06 20.40
N ALA A 326 9.49 -7.38 19.29
CA ALA A 326 8.24 -6.70 19.06
C ALA A 326 7.04 -7.67 19.04
N PHE A 327 7.18 -8.81 18.37
CA PHE A 327 6.17 -9.86 18.34
C PHE A 327 5.92 -10.44 19.73
N ASP A 328 6.97 -10.81 20.47
CA ASP A 328 6.82 -11.37 21.82
C ASP A 328 6.09 -10.40 22.76
N ARG A 329 6.41 -9.11 22.64
CA ARG A 329 5.75 -8.03 23.40
C ARG A 329 4.24 -8.00 23.18
N VAL A 330 3.77 -8.01 21.93
CA VAL A 330 2.32 -7.98 21.65
C VAL A 330 1.67 -9.33 21.90
N TYR A 331 2.36 -10.43 21.59
CA TYR A 331 1.84 -11.79 21.69
C TYR A 331 1.60 -12.23 23.14
N GLN A 332 2.48 -11.80 24.06
CA GLN A 332 2.38 -12.06 25.49
C GLN A 332 1.65 -10.94 26.25
N GLY A 333 1.61 -9.73 25.68
CA GLY A 333 1.03 -8.54 26.27
C GLY A 333 -0.36 -8.20 25.73
N ASN A 334 -0.47 -7.00 25.18
CA ASN A 334 -1.74 -6.34 24.84
C ASN A 334 -2.43 -6.87 23.58
N ARG A 335 -1.84 -7.83 22.85
CA ARG A 335 -2.37 -8.40 21.59
C ARG A 335 -2.64 -7.39 20.48
N ALA A 336 -2.05 -6.18 20.54
CA ALA A 336 -2.15 -5.22 19.45
C ALA A 336 -1.63 -5.85 18.15
N PRO A 337 -2.24 -5.53 16.98
CA PRO A 337 -1.73 -6.03 15.71
C PRO A 337 -0.29 -5.54 15.51
N LEU A 338 0.62 -6.44 15.10
CA LEU A 338 1.98 -6.09 14.72
C LEU A 338 2.00 -5.73 13.23
N ILE A 339 2.34 -4.49 12.90
CA ILE A 339 2.36 -3.99 11.53
C ILE A 339 3.80 -3.91 11.05
N ILE A 340 4.14 -4.58 9.93
CA ILE A 340 5.49 -4.62 9.36
C ILE A 340 5.41 -4.18 7.89
N GLY A 341 6.09 -3.09 7.56
CA GLY A 341 6.19 -2.57 6.19
C GLY A 341 7.56 -2.90 5.57
N ASN A 342 7.61 -3.15 4.28
CA ASN A 342 8.84 -3.52 3.58
C ASN A 342 8.84 -3.00 2.15
N HIS A 343 9.98 -3.09 1.48
CA HIS A 343 10.17 -2.77 0.08
C HIS A 343 10.71 -3.99 -0.66
N PHE A 344 10.36 -4.13 -1.95
CA PHE A 344 11.00 -5.13 -2.80
C PHE A 344 12.38 -4.66 -3.26
N GLU A 345 13.33 -4.63 -2.33
CA GLU A 345 14.67 -4.11 -2.54
C GLU A 345 15.73 -5.03 -1.93
N SER A 346 16.81 -5.25 -2.67
CA SER A 346 17.96 -6.05 -2.20
C SER A 346 19.00 -5.23 -1.44
N TRP A 347 18.56 -4.28 -0.61
CA TRP A 347 19.47 -3.43 0.16
C TRP A 347 20.35 -4.26 1.08
N ASN A 348 21.61 -3.84 1.22
CA ASN A 348 22.64 -4.50 2.03
C ASN A 348 22.68 -6.02 1.80
N GLY A 349 22.85 -6.41 0.54
CA GLY A 349 22.96 -7.82 0.15
C GLY A 349 21.67 -8.63 0.33
N GLY A 350 20.50 -7.98 0.39
CA GLY A 350 19.20 -8.65 0.60
C GLY A 350 19.00 -9.15 2.04
N THR A 351 19.79 -8.67 3.00
CA THR A 351 19.74 -9.15 4.38
C THR A 351 18.38 -8.89 5.04
N TYR A 352 17.70 -7.80 4.68
CA TYR A 352 16.37 -7.48 5.19
C TYR A 352 15.30 -8.41 4.65
N MET A 353 15.37 -8.81 3.37
CA MET A 353 14.44 -9.79 2.80
C MET A 353 14.55 -11.13 3.54
N LYS A 354 15.78 -11.57 3.84
CA LYS A 354 16.00 -12.77 4.66
C LYS A 354 15.42 -12.61 6.07
N ALA A 355 15.64 -11.47 6.73
CA ALA A 355 15.10 -11.20 8.06
C ALA A 355 13.56 -11.23 8.09
N VAL A 356 12.91 -10.71 7.04
CA VAL A 356 11.45 -10.72 6.89
C VAL A 356 10.94 -12.15 6.66
N GLU A 357 11.57 -12.93 5.79
CA GLU A 357 11.21 -14.33 5.56
C GLU A 357 11.34 -15.17 6.84
N ASP A 358 12.46 -15.02 7.57
CA ASP A 358 12.67 -15.69 8.86
C ASP A 358 11.58 -15.29 9.88
N SER A 359 11.18 -14.01 9.89
CA SER A 359 10.12 -13.51 10.77
C SER A 359 8.74 -14.07 10.40
N ILE A 360 8.43 -14.18 9.11
CA ILE A 360 7.19 -14.82 8.64
C ILE A 360 7.15 -16.28 9.11
N GLN A 361 8.26 -17.02 8.90
CA GLN A 361 8.36 -18.40 9.32
C GLN A 361 8.17 -18.57 10.84
N SER A 362 8.80 -17.72 11.65
CA SER A 362 8.77 -17.83 13.11
C SER A 362 7.42 -17.42 13.70
N MET A 363 6.80 -16.36 13.18
CA MET A 363 5.59 -15.75 13.74
C MET A 363 4.31 -16.40 13.23
N CYS A 364 4.19 -16.60 11.92
CA CYS A 364 2.93 -17.03 11.29
C CYS A 364 2.57 -18.49 11.57
N THR A 365 3.52 -19.27 12.08
CA THR A 365 3.33 -20.67 12.49
C THR A 365 2.97 -20.83 13.97
N GLN A 366 2.95 -19.73 14.74
CA GLN A 366 2.59 -19.77 16.16
C GLN A 366 1.08 -19.97 16.37
N LYS A 367 0.75 -20.53 17.53
CA LYS A 367 -0.65 -20.70 17.95
C LYS A 367 -1.34 -19.34 18.14
N ASP A 368 -2.62 -19.27 17.80
CA ASP A 368 -3.45 -18.06 17.93
C ASP A 368 -2.95 -16.85 17.11
N VAL A 369 -2.02 -17.04 16.17
CA VAL A 369 -1.55 -15.99 15.25
C VAL A 369 -2.34 -16.01 13.95
N ARG A 370 -2.60 -14.82 13.41
CA ARG A 370 -3.22 -14.59 12.11
C ARG A 370 -2.33 -13.65 11.30
N CYS A 371 -1.60 -14.20 10.33
CA CYS A 371 -0.87 -13.42 9.34
C CYS A 371 -1.78 -13.08 8.15
N VAL A 372 -2.29 -11.86 8.14
CA VAL A 372 -3.36 -11.42 7.23
C VAL A 372 -3.08 -10.03 6.64
N PRO A 373 -3.64 -9.70 5.47
CA PRO A 373 -3.66 -8.35 4.95
C PRO A 373 -4.42 -7.36 5.86
N PHE A 374 -4.21 -6.08 5.63
CA PHE A 374 -4.91 -5.01 6.35
C PHE A 374 -6.43 -5.11 6.21
N ARG A 375 -6.95 -5.46 5.02
CA ARG A 375 -8.37 -5.68 4.76
C ARG A 375 -9.02 -6.57 5.79
N GLU A 376 -8.41 -7.71 6.08
CA GLU A 376 -8.95 -8.65 7.06
C GLU A 376 -8.78 -8.17 8.49
N LEU A 377 -7.70 -7.46 8.81
CA LEU A 377 -7.57 -6.80 10.09
C LEU A 377 -8.72 -5.79 10.29
N VAL A 378 -9.00 -4.93 9.32
CA VAL A 378 -10.06 -3.91 9.45
C VAL A 378 -11.47 -4.49 9.35
N ASP A 379 -11.67 -5.57 8.58
CA ASP A 379 -12.91 -6.37 8.60
C ASP A 379 -13.14 -6.98 9.98
N TRP A 380 -12.08 -7.52 10.60
CA TRP A 380 -12.17 -8.03 11.95
C TRP A 380 -12.47 -6.92 12.95
N LEU A 381 -11.81 -5.77 12.87
CA LEU A 381 -12.05 -4.63 13.75
C LEU A 381 -13.50 -4.11 13.65
N ASP A 382 -14.06 -4.05 12.44
CA ASP A 382 -15.42 -3.53 12.21
C ASP A 382 -16.53 -4.38 12.83
N VAL A 383 -16.32 -5.68 13.05
CA VAL A 383 -17.32 -6.55 13.68
C VAL A 383 -17.20 -6.64 15.20
N GLN A 384 -16.18 -6.00 15.81
CA GLN A 384 -16.00 -6.04 17.26
C GLN A 384 -16.95 -5.09 17.99
N ASP A 385 -17.11 -5.33 19.30
CA ASP A 385 -17.74 -4.37 20.18
C ASP A 385 -16.82 -3.12 20.31
N PRO A 386 -17.32 -1.91 19.98
CA PRO A 386 -16.53 -0.68 20.13
C PRO A 386 -15.96 -0.48 21.54
N LYS A 387 -16.66 -0.92 22.59
CA LYS A 387 -16.18 -0.84 23.98
C LYS A 387 -14.99 -1.77 24.23
N ALA A 388 -15.04 -2.99 23.68
CA ALA A 388 -13.92 -3.92 23.78
C ALA A 388 -12.67 -3.34 23.08
N LEU A 389 -12.84 -2.72 21.91
CA LEU A 389 -11.76 -2.02 21.21
C LEU A 389 -11.21 -0.81 21.98
N GLU A 390 -12.07 -0.05 22.67
CA GLU A 390 -11.61 1.01 23.58
C GLU A 390 -10.80 0.48 24.76
N TRP A 391 -11.21 -0.65 25.36
CA TRP A 391 -10.45 -1.23 26.47
C TRP A 391 -9.11 -1.77 26.01
N MET A 392 -9.08 -2.52 24.91
CA MET A 392 -7.83 -3.02 24.33
C MET A 392 -6.86 -1.88 23.99
N ARG A 393 -7.37 -0.73 23.54
CA ARG A 393 -6.57 0.50 23.35
C ARG A 393 -6.05 1.13 24.64
N GLY A 394 -6.66 0.83 25.78
CA GLY A 394 -6.22 1.29 27.09
C GLY A 394 -5.03 0.53 27.67
N LEU A 395 -4.63 -0.61 27.08
CA LEU A 395 -3.41 -1.33 27.45
C LEU A 395 -2.20 -0.69 26.77
N ASP A 396 -1.18 -0.33 27.56
CA ASP A 396 0.06 0.22 27.01
C ASP A 396 0.90 -0.88 26.32
N VAL A 397 2.04 -0.47 25.77
CA VAL A 397 3.02 -1.30 25.06
C VAL A 397 3.43 -2.52 25.89
N GLY A 398 3.04 -3.71 25.44
CA GLY A 398 3.35 -4.97 26.11
C GLY A 398 2.55 -5.25 27.39
N GLU A 399 1.57 -4.40 27.74
CA GLU A 399 0.76 -4.60 28.94
C GLU A 399 -0.24 -5.75 28.73
N ALA A 400 -0.08 -6.82 29.51
CA ALA A 400 -1.10 -7.86 29.62
C ALA A 400 -2.18 -7.45 30.64
N PRO A 401 -3.46 -7.80 30.43
CA PRO A 401 -4.48 -7.56 31.44
C PRO A 401 -4.17 -8.30 32.75
N LYS A 402 -4.03 -7.56 33.86
CA LYS A 402 -3.57 -8.08 35.16
C LYS A 402 -4.37 -9.27 35.69
N GLU A 403 -5.68 -9.26 35.48
CA GLU A 403 -6.58 -10.33 35.90
C GLU A 403 -6.98 -11.30 34.76
N GLY A 404 -6.28 -11.23 33.63
CA GLY A 404 -6.54 -12.03 32.44
C GLY A 404 -7.63 -11.48 31.52
N TRP A 405 -7.59 -11.94 30.27
CA TRP A 405 -8.46 -11.47 29.18
C TRP A 405 -9.95 -11.62 29.46
N THR A 406 -10.35 -12.71 30.11
CA THR A 406 -11.76 -12.96 30.42
C THR A 406 -12.34 -11.90 31.33
N LYS A 407 -11.69 -11.61 32.46
CA LYS A 407 -12.13 -10.54 33.36
C LYS A 407 -12.05 -9.18 32.68
N PHE A 408 -10.93 -8.90 31.99
CA PHE A 408 -10.73 -7.63 31.31
C PHE A 408 -11.84 -7.29 30.30
N LEU A 409 -12.25 -8.26 29.48
CA LEU A 409 -13.28 -8.06 28.45
C LEU A 409 -14.71 -8.35 28.93
N THR A 410 -14.92 -8.69 30.21
CA THR A 410 -16.28 -8.88 30.80
C THR A 410 -16.62 -7.93 31.94
N ALA A 411 -15.63 -7.36 32.63
CA ALA A 411 -15.82 -6.51 33.81
C ALA A 411 -16.54 -5.17 33.53
N GLY A 412 -16.67 -4.75 32.27
CA GLY A 412 -17.08 -3.38 31.99
C GLY A 412 -15.91 -2.40 32.11
N PRO A 413 -16.06 -1.14 31.67
CA PRO A 413 -14.99 -0.16 31.81
C PRO A 413 -14.74 0.10 33.30
N PRO A 414 -13.49 0.25 33.78
CA PRO A 414 -13.28 0.90 35.06
C PRO A 414 -13.91 2.31 35.00
N ALA A 415 -14.52 2.74 36.10
CA ALA A 415 -15.14 4.06 36.18
C ALA A 415 -14.12 5.13 35.76
N LYS A 416 -14.50 5.98 34.81
CA LYS A 416 -13.67 7.13 34.40
C LYS A 416 -13.37 7.92 35.69
N PRO A 417 -12.10 8.29 35.97
CA PRO A 417 -11.79 9.12 37.12
C PRO A 417 -12.68 10.37 37.08
N ALA A 418 -13.31 10.70 38.20
CA ALA A 418 -14.11 11.91 38.29
C ALA A 418 -13.25 13.10 37.86
N ALA A 419 -13.79 13.95 36.98
CA ALA A 419 -13.13 15.20 36.65
C ALA A 419 -12.84 15.95 37.96
N PRO A 420 -11.62 16.48 38.17
CA PRO A 420 -11.36 17.31 39.34
C PRO A 420 -12.41 18.42 39.38
N ALA A 421 -13.02 18.61 40.56
CA ALA A 421 -14.03 19.63 40.77
C ALA A 421 -13.48 20.96 40.26
N GLY A 422 -14.17 21.55 39.28
CA GLY A 422 -13.77 22.82 38.68
C GLY A 422 -13.60 23.85 39.79
N VAL A 423 -12.37 24.31 39.98
CA VAL A 423 -12.10 25.50 40.79
C VAL A 423 -12.81 26.64 40.09
N LYS A 424 -13.84 27.19 40.74
CA LYS A 424 -14.51 28.40 40.27
C LYS A 424 -13.46 29.50 40.08
N PRO A 425 -13.45 30.21 38.95
CA PRO A 425 -12.63 31.41 38.81
C PRO A 425 -12.97 32.37 39.95
N ALA A 426 -11.94 32.88 40.63
CA ALA A 426 -12.11 34.00 41.55
C ALA A 426 -12.74 35.17 40.78
N ALA A 427 -13.77 35.77 41.35
CA ALA A 427 -14.39 36.96 40.79
C ALA A 427 -13.35 38.07 40.65
N GLU A 428 -13.29 38.68 39.47
CA GLU A 428 -12.56 39.95 39.27
C GLU A 428 -13.09 40.99 40.26
N PRO A 429 -12.22 41.78 40.91
CA PRO A 429 -12.67 42.92 41.70
C PRO A 429 -13.29 43.95 40.76
N ALA A 430 -14.47 44.44 41.14
CA ALA A 430 -15.19 45.47 40.43
C ALA A 430 -14.36 46.76 40.33
N GLU A 431 -14.33 47.36 39.14
CA GLU A 431 -13.95 48.75 38.96
C GLU A 431 -14.93 49.64 39.75
N GLU A 432 -14.45 50.27 40.82
CA GLU A 432 -15.09 51.46 41.38
C GLU A 432 -14.80 52.64 40.45
N GLY A 433 -15.77 52.96 39.60
CA GLY A 433 -15.94 54.30 39.05
C GLY A 433 -16.22 55.27 40.20
N GLY A 434 -15.50 56.40 40.19
CA GLY A 434 -15.44 57.36 41.28
C GLY A 434 -16.71 58.17 41.53
N ASP A 435 -16.62 59.00 42.56
CA ASP A 435 -17.27 60.31 42.66
C ASP A 435 -16.46 61.24 43.57
N GLU A 436 -16.73 62.52 43.35
CA GLU A 436 -16.01 63.75 43.67
C GLU A 436 -15.85 64.10 45.16
N ASP A 437 -14.73 64.74 45.50
CA ASP A 437 -14.65 66.05 46.21
C ASP A 437 -13.25 66.67 46.07
#